data_AF-A0AAQ4ENU5-F1
#
_entry.id   AF-A0AAQ4ENU5-F1
#
_cell.length_a   1.000
_cell.length_b   1.000
_cell.length_c   1.000
_cell.angle_alpha   90.00
_cell.angle_beta   90.00
_cell.angle_gamma   90.00
#
_symmetry.space_group_name_H-M   'P 1'
#
loop_
_entity.id
_entity.type
_entity.pdbx_description
1 polymer ?
#
loop_
_entity_poly.entity_id
_entity_poly.type
_entity_poly.pdbx_seq_one_letter_code
_entity_poly.pdbx_strand_id
1 'polypeptide(L)'
;MIENASSTQSDGLQSTASFRNATLDAVRRQFDTFAPRTGLESTDYDLALRAIVALAACTILWKITHLKHGQKTDKSQEKTKSRRAMPGAIPPVFPNGWIPVLESSELVVGKIKSISVLEHTAKRIISCVISSELRSAAPSFVKAKAWPCKELLGLVFVWYHADGEEPTWDVPEDILGETLESEATGRFEHLVHCHIQDIAENGADLGHFNQIHKASSFVGGDEFQKTLGESWKGRLFQHHWTATWNPKKHEAAVIIESSISILGWKPNYLRHHIEARQ
;
A
#
# COMPACT_ATOMS: atom_id res chain seq x y z
N MET A 1 -43.39 -32.71 -61.65
CA MET A 1 -42.00 -32.56 -62.10
C MET A 1 -41.18 -32.20 -60.90
N ILE A 2 -40.25 -33.09 -60.55
CA ILE A 2 -39.25 -32.94 -59.49
C ILE A 2 -38.02 -32.38 -60.19
N GLU A 3 -37.41 -31.32 -59.66
CA GLU A 3 -36.00 -31.01 -59.94
C GLU A 3 -35.35 -30.34 -58.73
N ASN A 4 -34.17 -30.86 -58.41
CA ASN A 4 -33.33 -30.57 -57.26
C ASN A 4 -32.59 -29.23 -57.40
N ALA A 5 -32.33 -28.56 -56.28
CA ALA A 5 -31.25 -27.58 -56.17
C ALA A 5 -30.47 -27.83 -54.86
N SER A 6 -29.44 -28.66 -54.97
CA SER A 6 -28.38 -28.84 -53.97
C SER A 6 -27.11 -28.17 -54.51
N SER A 7 -26.77 -26.95 -54.06
CA SER A 7 -25.41 -26.40 -54.22
C SER A 7 -25.28 -25.01 -53.57
N THR A 8 -25.02 -24.94 -52.26
CA THR A 8 -24.46 -23.72 -51.62
C THR A 8 -23.89 -24.07 -50.23
N GLN A 9 -22.87 -24.94 -50.17
CA GLN A 9 -22.13 -25.16 -48.92
C GLN A 9 -20.61 -25.41 -49.10
N SER A 10 -20.06 -25.27 -50.32
CA SER A 10 -18.63 -25.51 -50.61
C SER A 10 -17.76 -24.24 -50.62
N ASP A 11 -18.34 -23.05 -50.85
CA ASP A 11 -17.53 -21.89 -51.24
C ASP A 11 -16.96 -21.09 -50.04
N GLY A 12 -17.54 -21.24 -48.85
CA GLY A 12 -17.07 -20.58 -47.62
C GLY A 12 -15.82 -21.23 -47.00
N LEU A 13 -15.59 -22.52 -47.23
CA LEU A 13 -14.44 -23.26 -46.68
C LEU A 13 -13.16 -23.07 -47.51
N GLN A 14 -13.28 -22.84 -48.83
CA GLN A 14 -12.11 -22.57 -49.69
C GLN A 14 -11.50 -21.18 -49.44
N SER A 15 -12.33 -20.18 -49.16
CA SER A 15 -11.89 -18.80 -48.87
C SER A 15 -11.05 -18.70 -47.58
N THR A 16 -11.48 -19.36 -46.51
CA THR A 16 -10.79 -19.32 -45.20
C THR A 16 -9.49 -20.14 -45.20
N ALA A 17 -9.43 -21.24 -45.95
CA ALA A 17 -8.22 -22.02 -46.16
C ALA A 17 -7.16 -21.23 -46.98
N SER A 18 -7.59 -20.51 -48.02
CA SER A 18 -6.71 -19.67 -48.84
C SER A 18 -6.09 -18.52 -48.03
N PHE A 19 -6.84 -17.92 -47.11
CA PHE A 19 -6.36 -16.81 -46.28
C PHE A 19 -5.40 -17.29 -45.17
N ARG A 20 -5.67 -18.47 -44.58
CA ARG A 20 -4.76 -19.12 -43.61
C ARG A 20 -3.42 -19.49 -44.24
N ASN A 21 -3.44 -20.02 -45.45
CA ASN A 21 -2.21 -20.39 -46.18
C ASN A 21 -1.39 -19.16 -46.57
N ALA A 22 -2.02 -18.08 -47.03
CA ALA A 22 -1.34 -16.82 -47.35
C ALA A 22 -0.69 -16.15 -46.12
N THR A 23 -1.33 -16.25 -44.95
CA THR A 23 -0.78 -15.69 -43.70
C THR A 23 0.42 -16.48 -43.20
N LEU A 24 0.35 -17.82 -43.26
CA LEU A 24 1.47 -18.69 -42.89
C LEU A 24 2.65 -18.54 -43.85
N ASP A 25 2.41 -18.37 -45.15
CA ASP A 25 3.44 -18.10 -46.14
C ASP A 25 4.11 -16.73 -45.95
N ALA A 26 3.35 -15.71 -45.52
CA ALA A 26 3.91 -14.40 -45.21
C ALA A 26 4.83 -14.43 -43.98
N VAL A 27 4.43 -15.17 -42.93
CA VAL A 27 5.26 -15.39 -41.73
C VAL A 27 6.51 -16.20 -42.07
N ARG A 28 6.39 -17.22 -42.92
CA ARG A 28 7.51 -18.06 -43.37
C ARG A 28 8.52 -17.25 -44.19
N ARG A 29 8.07 -16.41 -45.12
CA ARG A 29 8.94 -15.51 -45.91
C ARG A 29 9.66 -14.47 -45.04
N GLN A 30 9.01 -13.95 -43.99
CA GLN A 30 9.67 -13.05 -43.03
C GLN A 30 10.74 -13.76 -42.19
N PHE A 31 10.53 -15.04 -41.87
CA PHE A 31 11.52 -15.86 -41.17
C PHE A 31 12.72 -16.23 -42.07
N ASP A 32 12.48 -16.58 -43.33
CA ASP A 32 13.52 -16.94 -44.30
C ASP A 32 14.45 -15.75 -44.62
N THR A 33 13.97 -14.51 -44.47
CA THR A 33 14.79 -13.30 -44.60
C THR A 33 15.66 -13.02 -43.37
N PHE A 34 15.34 -13.58 -42.21
CA PHE A 34 16.05 -13.38 -40.94
C PHE A 34 17.11 -14.46 -40.66
N ALA A 35 16.91 -15.66 -41.20
CA ALA A 35 17.77 -16.83 -41.02
C ALA A 35 19.26 -16.66 -41.41
N PRO A 36 19.69 -15.86 -42.41
CA PRO A 36 21.09 -15.89 -42.85
C PRO A 36 22.10 -15.22 -41.90
N ARG A 37 21.67 -14.58 -40.80
CA ARG A 37 22.55 -13.72 -39.98
C ARG A 37 23.09 -14.36 -38.70
N THR A 38 22.74 -15.61 -38.38
CA THR A 38 23.11 -16.23 -37.08
C THR A 38 23.82 -17.58 -37.18
N GLY A 39 23.92 -18.20 -38.37
CA GLY A 39 24.69 -19.43 -38.57
C GLY A 39 24.09 -20.70 -37.93
N LEU A 40 22.81 -20.69 -37.54
CA LEU A 40 22.10 -21.84 -36.98
C LEU A 40 21.26 -22.57 -38.04
N GLU A 41 21.21 -23.90 -37.99
CA GLU A 41 20.52 -24.74 -38.97
C GLU A 41 18.98 -24.73 -38.80
N SER A 42 18.24 -24.93 -39.90
CA SER A 42 16.77 -24.81 -39.97
C SER A 42 15.97 -25.69 -38.99
N THR A 43 16.57 -26.77 -38.50
CA THR A 43 15.99 -27.70 -37.52
C THR A 43 15.91 -27.14 -36.11
N ASP A 44 16.79 -26.21 -35.74
CA ASP A 44 16.83 -25.62 -34.39
C ASP A 44 15.69 -24.60 -34.19
N TYR A 45 15.29 -23.90 -35.27
CA TYR A 45 14.16 -22.97 -35.25
C TYR A 45 12.82 -23.68 -35.10
N ASP A 46 12.64 -24.83 -35.76
CA ASP A 46 11.41 -25.62 -35.64
C ASP A 46 11.28 -26.17 -34.21
N LEU A 47 12.38 -26.60 -33.59
CA LEU A 47 12.39 -27.03 -32.19
C LEU A 47 12.11 -25.86 -31.22
N ALA A 48 12.74 -24.70 -31.42
CA ALA A 48 12.51 -23.51 -30.60
C ALA A 48 11.07 -22.99 -30.75
N LEU A 49 10.53 -22.96 -31.97
CA LEU A 49 9.16 -22.53 -32.23
C LEU A 49 8.15 -23.50 -31.63
N ARG A 50 8.37 -24.81 -31.74
CA ARG A 50 7.56 -25.84 -31.07
C ARG A 50 7.62 -25.70 -29.55
N ALA A 51 8.78 -25.39 -28.98
CA ALA A 51 8.92 -25.14 -27.55
C ALA A 51 8.15 -23.90 -27.10
N ILE A 52 8.22 -22.79 -27.86
CA ILE A 52 7.49 -21.55 -27.57
C ILE A 52 5.97 -21.78 -27.66
N VAL A 53 5.51 -22.47 -28.70
CA VAL A 53 4.09 -22.81 -28.88
C VAL A 53 3.61 -23.77 -27.79
N ALA A 54 4.42 -24.74 -27.37
CA ALA A 54 4.12 -25.63 -26.27
C ALA A 54 4.03 -24.87 -24.93
N LEU A 55 4.94 -23.94 -24.65
CA LEU A 55 4.89 -23.09 -23.46
C LEU A 55 3.66 -22.16 -23.46
N ALA A 56 3.31 -21.58 -24.62
CA ALA A 56 2.09 -20.79 -24.78
C ALA A 56 0.82 -21.65 -24.57
N ALA A 57 0.79 -22.87 -25.11
CA ALA A 57 -0.32 -23.80 -24.91
C ALA A 57 -0.44 -24.24 -23.44
N CYS A 58 0.68 -24.54 -22.76
CA CYS A 58 0.71 -24.88 -21.33
C CYS A 58 0.21 -23.74 -20.45
N THR A 59 0.59 -22.49 -20.74
CA THR A 59 0.11 -21.32 -19.99
C THR A 59 -1.38 -21.06 -20.22
N ILE A 60 -1.88 -21.25 -21.45
CA ILE A 60 -3.32 -21.14 -21.76
C ILE A 60 -4.12 -22.25 -21.04
N LEU A 61 -3.64 -23.50 -21.09
CA LEU A 61 -4.27 -24.63 -20.41
C LEU A 61 -4.27 -24.44 -18.89
N TRP A 62 -3.15 -24.01 -18.31
CA TRP A 62 -3.07 -23.64 -16.89
C TRP A 62 -4.10 -22.57 -16.53
N LYS A 63 -4.21 -21.51 -17.34
CA LYS A 63 -5.18 -20.43 -17.15
C LYS A 63 -6.62 -20.94 -17.21
N ILE A 64 -6.97 -21.84 -18.14
CA ILE A 64 -8.29 -22.46 -18.23
C ILE A 64 -8.60 -23.34 -17.01
N THR A 65 -7.62 -24.13 -16.54
CA THR A 65 -7.80 -24.98 -15.35
C THR A 65 -7.86 -24.19 -14.04
N HIS A 66 -7.10 -23.09 -13.96
CA HIS A 66 -7.02 -22.22 -12.78
C HIS A 66 -8.20 -21.25 -12.70
N LEU A 67 -8.80 -20.85 -13.84
CA LEU A 67 -10.06 -20.10 -13.85
C LEU A 67 -11.27 -20.94 -13.39
N LYS A 68 -11.20 -22.27 -13.52
CA LYS A 68 -12.21 -23.19 -12.96
C LYS A 68 -12.03 -23.46 -11.46
N HIS A 69 -10.85 -23.20 -10.91
CA HIS A 69 -10.59 -23.22 -9.47
C HIS A 69 -10.74 -21.82 -8.85
N GLY A 70 -11.85 -21.16 -9.20
CA GLY A 70 -12.28 -19.94 -8.54
C GLY A 70 -12.49 -20.17 -7.05
N GLN A 71 -11.66 -19.49 -6.26
CA GLN A 71 -11.77 -19.20 -4.83
C GLN A 71 -12.92 -19.91 -4.09
N LYS A 72 -12.60 -20.95 -3.31
CA LYS A 72 -13.32 -21.15 -2.05
C LYS A 72 -13.00 -19.92 -1.21
N THR A 73 -13.95 -18.99 -1.14
CA THR A 73 -13.92 -17.93 -0.14
C THR A 73 -14.06 -18.61 1.21
N ASP A 74 -12.98 -18.61 1.98
CA ASP A 74 -13.03 -19.05 3.37
C ASP A 74 -13.86 -18.01 4.13
N LYS A 75 -15.15 -18.33 4.34
CA LYS A 75 -16.07 -17.51 5.15
C LYS A 75 -15.84 -17.82 6.62
N SER A 76 -14.62 -17.64 7.12
CA SER A 76 -14.35 -17.52 8.54
C SER A 76 -14.45 -16.04 8.92
N GLN A 77 -15.67 -15.50 8.89
CA GLN A 77 -15.96 -14.28 9.62
C GLN A 77 -16.00 -14.64 11.11
N GLU A 78 -14.84 -14.54 11.75
CA GLU A 78 -14.78 -14.52 13.20
C GLU A 78 -15.51 -13.26 13.68
N LYS A 79 -16.64 -13.45 14.36
CA LYS A 79 -17.41 -12.36 14.96
C LYS A 79 -16.59 -11.77 16.11
N THR A 80 -15.71 -10.83 15.82
CA THR A 80 -15.17 -9.93 16.84
C THR A 80 -16.34 -9.14 17.41
N LYS A 81 -16.71 -9.47 18.66
CA LYS A 81 -17.65 -8.66 19.44
C LYS A 81 -17.02 -7.28 19.62
N SER A 82 -17.37 -6.34 18.75
CA SER A 82 -17.14 -4.92 18.98
C SER A 82 -17.72 -4.59 20.35
N ARG A 83 -16.84 -4.33 21.31
CA ARG A 83 -17.22 -3.77 22.60
C ARG A 83 -17.73 -2.37 22.30
N ARG A 84 -19.05 -2.18 22.28
CA ARG A 84 -19.64 -0.83 22.31
C ARG A 84 -19.03 -0.08 23.49
N ALA A 85 -18.47 1.09 23.20
CA ALA A 85 -17.93 1.99 24.20
C ALA A 85 -18.96 2.21 25.33
N MET A 86 -18.47 2.17 26.56
CA MET A 86 -19.25 2.45 27.77
C MET A 86 -19.81 3.89 27.72
N PRO A 87 -21.04 4.16 28.21
CA PRO A 87 -21.55 5.51 28.33
C PRO A 87 -20.91 6.20 29.55
N GLY A 88 -20.11 7.24 29.31
CA GLY A 88 -19.59 8.10 30.38
C GLY A 88 -18.41 8.94 29.91
N ALA A 89 -18.69 10.19 29.54
CA ALA A 89 -17.79 11.20 28.97
C ALA A 89 -17.35 10.95 27.50
N ILE A 90 -17.63 11.94 26.65
CA ILE A 90 -17.09 12.02 25.30
C ILE A 90 -15.60 12.34 25.46
N PRO A 91 -14.68 11.57 24.85
CA PRO A 91 -13.25 11.88 24.91
C PRO A 91 -12.98 13.27 24.30
N PRO A 92 -11.89 13.94 24.70
CA PRO A 92 -11.52 15.22 24.12
C PRO A 92 -11.31 15.09 22.60
N VAL A 93 -11.58 16.15 21.86
CA VAL A 93 -11.44 16.20 20.39
C VAL A 93 -10.01 15.88 19.94
N PHE A 94 -9.03 16.28 20.75
CA PHE A 94 -7.62 15.95 20.56
C PHE A 94 -7.12 15.07 21.71
N PRO A 95 -6.27 14.07 21.45
CA PRO A 95 -5.72 13.23 22.50
C PRO A 95 -4.80 14.04 23.43
N ASN A 96 -4.87 13.77 24.73
CA ASN A 96 -3.92 14.32 25.70
C ASN A 96 -2.57 13.61 25.55
N GLY A 97 -1.48 14.35 25.38
CA GLY A 97 -0.17 13.77 25.17
C GLY A 97 0.84 14.66 24.46
N TRP A 98 1.99 14.07 24.15
CA TRP A 98 3.01 14.65 23.29
C TRP A 98 2.62 14.53 21.82
N ILE A 99 2.47 15.68 21.15
CA ILE A 99 2.07 15.76 19.74
C ILE A 99 3.26 16.29 18.92
N PRO A 100 3.76 15.56 17.91
CA PRO A 100 4.78 16.08 17.02
C PRO A 100 4.18 17.18 16.16
N VAL A 101 4.86 18.33 16.09
CA VAL A 101 4.31 19.54 15.45
C VAL A 101 5.14 20.05 14.27
N LEU A 102 6.42 19.73 14.20
CA LEU A 102 7.32 20.03 13.08
C LEU A 102 8.64 19.28 13.22
N GLU A 103 9.48 19.31 12.18
CA GLU A 103 10.87 18.88 12.29
C GLU A 103 11.75 19.97 12.93
N SER A 104 12.66 19.55 13.79
CA SER A 104 13.63 20.43 14.44
C SER A 104 14.48 21.21 13.43
N SER A 105 14.81 20.59 12.30
CA SER A 105 15.58 21.19 11.21
C SER A 105 14.91 22.45 10.63
N GLU A 106 13.59 22.55 10.76
CA GLU A 106 12.82 23.70 10.28
C GLU A 106 12.82 24.89 11.27
N LEU A 107 13.41 24.73 12.46
CA LEU A 107 13.62 25.82 13.42
C LEU A 107 15.06 26.30 13.36
N VAL A 108 15.22 27.54 12.90
CA VAL A 108 16.52 28.22 12.92
C VAL A 108 16.68 28.94 14.25
N VAL A 109 17.87 28.85 14.83
CA VAL A 109 18.18 29.51 16.10
C VAL A 109 17.91 31.03 15.99
N GLY A 110 17.19 31.58 16.97
CA GLY A 110 16.81 32.99 17.05
C GLY A 110 15.66 33.40 16.13
N LYS A 111 15.08 32.48 15.35
CA LYS A 111 13.91 32.75 14.50
C LYS A 111 12.62 32.22 15.14
N ILE A 112 11.54 32.88 14.76
CA ILE A 112 10.18 32.51 15.13
C ILE A 112 9.53 31.80 13.95
N LYS A 113 9.01 30.58 14.19
CA LYS A 113 8.14 29.88 13.24
C LYS A 113 6.72 29.84 13.81
N SER A 114 5.74 30.24 12.99
CA SER A 114 4.32 30.12 13.31
C SER A 114 3.78 28.84 12.66
N ILE A 115 3.10 28.04 13.46
CA ILE A 115 2.42 26.81 13.03
C ILE A 115 0.96 26.85 13.50
N SER A 116 0.08 26.17 12.78
CA SER A 116 -1.32 25.99 13.15
C SER A 116 -1.56 24.53 13.50
N VAL A 117 -1.88 24.25 14.77
CA VAL A 117 -2.06 22.89 15.30
C VAL A 117 -3.28 22.90 16.21
N LEU A 118 -4.05 21.80 16.23
CA LEU A 118 -5.24 21.61 17.08
C LEU A 118 -6.37 22.63 16.80
N GLU A 119 -6.62 22.92 15.53
CA GLU A 119 -7.70 23.83 15.13
C GLU A 119 -9.08 23.18 15.27
N HIS A 120 -9.99 23.83 15.99
CA HIS A 120 -11.42 23.54 15.93
C HIS A 120 -12.16 24.76 15.37
N THR A 121 -13.19 24.50 14.55
CA THR A 121 -13.90 25.50 13.73
C THR A 121 -14.25 26.78 14.49
N ALA A 122 -13.94 27.92 13.84
CA ALA A 122 -14.31 29.31 14.14
C ALA A 122 -13.45 30.13 15.13
N LYS A 123 -12.43 29.59 15.79
CA LYS A 123 -11.40 30.42 16.46
C LYS A 123 -10.03 29.77 16.28
N ARG A 124 -9.12 30.47 15.59
CA ARG A 124 -7.70 30.12 15.47
C ARG A 124 -7.12 30.00 16.88
N ILE A 125 -6.84 28.78 17.33
CA ILE A 125 -6.38 28.50 18.69
C ILE A 125 -5.07 27.71 18.51
N ILE A 126 -3.96 28.35 18.91
CA ILE A 126 -2.56 27.91 18.83
C ILE A 126 -1.87 28.29 17.49
N SER A 127 -1.51 29.57 17.38
CA SER A 127 -0.25 29.95 16.72
C SER A 127 0.85 29.71 17.75
N CYS A 128 1.56 28.59 17.66
CA CYS A 128 2.74 28.39 18.50
C CYS A 128 3.90 29.19 17.88
N VAL A 129 4.56 30.02 18.69
CA VAL A 129 5.83 30.66 18.34
C VAL A 129 6.89 29.87 19.06
N ILE A 130 7.67 29.10 18.29
CA ILE A 130 8.79 28.35 18.85
C ILE A 130 10.04 29.20 18.62
N SER A 131 10.74 29.51 19.71
CA SER A 131 12.00 30.24 19.74
C SER A 131 13.03 29.36 20.41
N SER A 132 14.21 29.24 19.79
CA SER A 132 15.36 28.56 20.39
C SER A 132 16.04 29.42 21.47
N GLU A 133 15.75 30.72 21.54
CA GLU A 133 16.37 31.65 22.48
C GLU A 133 15.40 32.04 23.59
N LEU A 134 15.97 32.10 24.80
CA LEU A 134 15.31 32.48 26.05
C LEU A 134 14.81 33.92 25.94
N ARG A 135 13.49 34.11 26.17
CA ARG A 135 12.75 35.39 26.25
C ARG A 135 13.64 36.64 26.30
N SER A 136 13.81 37.33 25.17
CA SER A 136 14.10 38.76 25.24
C SER A 136 12.91 39.46 25.90
N ALA A 137 13.20 40.47 26.74
CA ALA A 137 12.31 41.05 27.73
C ALA A 137 10.94 41.50 27.18
N ALA A 138 9.99 40.57 27.11
CA ALA A 138 8.60 40.91 26.91
C ALA A 138 8.13 41.72 28.13
N PRO A 139 7.39 42.82 27.93
CA PRO A 139 6.85 43.58 29.06
C PRO A 139 6.03 42.67 29.98
N SER A 140 6.11 42.89 31.30
CA SER A 140 5.47 42.03 32.31
C SER A 140 3.94 41.90 32.17
N PHE A 141 3.30 42.81 31.44
CA PHE A 141 1.88 42.77 31.12
C PHE A 141 1.53 41.83 29.94
N VAL A 142 2.52 41.41 29.14
CA VAL A 142 2.33 40.46 28.04
C VAL A 142 2.39 39.05 28.59
N LYS A 143 1.24 38.40 28.68
CA LYS A 143 1.12 36.98 29.07
C LYS A 143 0.78 36.15 27.84
N ALA A 144 1.73 35.34 27.40
CA ALA A 144 1.50 34.29 26.40
C ALA A 144 1.48 32.93 27.09
N LYS A 145 0.59 32.04 26.66
CA LYS A 145 0.62 30.64 27.10
C LYS A 145 1.91 30.00 26.57
N ALA A 146 2.73 29.48 27.47
CA ALA A 146 3.83 28.60 27.12
C ALA A 146 3.33 27.16 27.19
N TRP A 147 3.83 26.32 26.30
CA TRP A 147 3.53 24.89 26.29
C TRP A 147 4.82 24.12 26.58
N PRO A 148 4.77 23.02 27.34
CA PRO A 148 5.92 22.12 27.45
C PRO A 148 6.29 21.59 26.07
N CYS A 149 7.57 21.63 25.74
CA CYS A 149 8.11 21.15 24.47
C CYS A 149 9.25 20.17 24.73
N LYS A 150 9.42 19.19 23.82
CA LYS A 150 10.52 18.23 23.83
C LYS A 150 11.01 18.03 22.41
N GLU A 151 12.31 17.89 22.22
CA GLU A 151 12.91 17.54 20.93
C GLU A 151 13.38 16.08 20.97
N LEU A 152 12.94 15.27 20.00
CA LEU A 152 13.32 13.86 19.90
C LEU A 152 13.16 13.39 18.44
N LEU A 153 14.04 12.51 17.96
CA LEU A 153 14.01 11.99 16.57
C LEU A 153 14.04 13.07 15.47
N GLY A 154 14.65 14.22 15.73
CA GLY A 154 14.61 15.37 14.81
C GLY A 154 13.23 16.01 14.67
N LEU A 155 12.30 15.71 15.58
CA LEU A 155 10.97 16.30 15.68
C LEU A 155 10.83 17.12 16.96
N VAL A 156 10.07 18.21 16.87
CA VAL A 156 9.62 18.96 18.04
C VAL A 156 8.24 18.47 18.44
N PHE A 157 8.11 18.05 19.69
CA PHE A 157 6.86 17.67 20.34
C PHE A 157 6.37 18.78 21.25
N VAL A 158 5.05 18.94 21.30
CA VAL A 158 4.35 19.84 22.22
C VAL A 158 3.41 19.01 23.08
N TRP A 159 3.41 19.24 24.39
CA TRP A 159 2.44 18.63 25.29
C TRP A 159 1.08 19.32 25.17
N TYR A 160 0.02 18.54 24.95
CA TYR A 160 -1.35 19.01 25.00
C TYR A 160 -2.16 18.24 26.05
N HIS A 161 -2.96 18.98 26.82
CA HIS A 161 -3.99 18.41 27.67
C HIS A 161 -5.23 19.30 27.59
N ALA A 162 -6.42 18.69 27.41
CA ALA A 162 -7.69 19.40 27.29
C ALA A 162 -7.96 20.32 28.49
N ASP A 163 -7.65 19.83 29.70
CA ASP A 163 -7.80 20.57 30.96
C ASP A 163 -6.57 21.43 31.32
N GLY A 164 -5.52 21.42 30.49
CA GLY A 164 -4.29 22.16 30.73
C GLY A 164 -3.39 21.60 31.83
N GLU A 165 -3.54 20.32 32.16
CA GLU A 165 -2.66 19.62 33.10
C GLU A 165 -1.24 19.46 32.55
N GLU A 166 -0.28 19.34 33.47
CA GLU A 166 1.13 19.11 33.17
C GLU A 166 1.39 17.69 32.64
N PRO A 167 2.51 17.44 31.93
CA PRO A 167 2.90 16.12 31.48
C PRO A 167 2.91 15.08 32.60
N THR A 168 2.10 14.03 32.45
CA THR A 168 2.08 12.88 33.38
C THR A 168 2.94 11.71 32.91
N TRP A 169 3.39 11.75 31.67
CA TRP A 169 4.25 10.77 31.04
C TRP A 169 5.17 11.45 30.02
N ASP A 170 6.23 10.75 29.62
CA ASP A 170 7.22 11.25 28.68
C ASP A 170 7.47 10.25 27.54
N VAL A 171 7.93 10.74 26.39
CA VAL A 171 8.32 9.91 25.25
C VAL A 171 9.68 9.27 25.55
N PRO A 172 9.80 7.92 25.49
CA PRO A 172 11.07 7.23 25.71
C PRO A 172 12.12 7.68 24.70
N GLU A 173 13.34 7.98 25.16
CA GLU A 173 14.43 8.44 24.30
C GLU A 173 14.96 7.32 23.39
N ASP A 174 14.78 6.07 23.80
CA ASP A 174 15.22 4.85 23.12
C ASP A 174 14.15 4.24 22.21
N ILE A 175 13.15 5.01 21.77
CA ILE A 175 11.98 4.52 21.03
C ILE A 175 12.32 3.76 19.73
N LEU A 176 13.48 4.06 19.12
CA LEU A 176 13.97 3.38 17.91
C LEU A 176 14.85 2.15 18.20
N GLY A 177 15.19 1.90 19.47
CA GLY A 177 16.19 0.91 19.88
C GLY A 177 17.59 1.20 19.32
N GLU A 178 18.48 0.22 19.42
CA GLU A 178 19.85 0.26 18.84
C GLU A 178 19.87 0.12 17.31
N THR A 179 18.71 -0.06 16.68
CA THR A 179 18.57 -0.61 15.33
C THR A 179 18.45 0.40 14.19
N LEU A 180 18.15 1.67 14.48
CA LEU A 180 18.14 2.69 13.43
C LEU A 180 19.53 3.33 13.32
N GLU A 181 20.33 2.78 12.41
CA GLU A 181 21.39 3.59 11.79
C GLU A 181 20.72 4.82 11.15
N SER A 182 21.39 5.98 11.23
CA SER A 182 20.88 7.29 10.83
C SER A 182 20.76 7.44 9.30
N GLU A 183 20.10 6.50 8.64
CA GLU A 183 19.83 6.58 7.21
C GLU A 183 18.75 7.63 6.95
N ALA A 184 18.89 8.33 5.82
CA ALA A 184 17.98 9.40 5.43
C ALA A 184 16.54 8.86 5.28
N THR A 185 15.65 9.29 6.17
CA THR A 185 14.22 8.96 6.08
C THR A 185 13.54 9.81 5.00
N GLY A 186 12.69 9.20 4.19
CA GLY A 186 11.82 9.94 3.27
C GLY A 186 10.70 10.67 4.02
N ARG A 187 10.39 11.91 3.61
CA ARG A 187 9.30 12.73 4.19
C ARG A 187 8.12 12.79 3.23
N PHE A 188 6.93 12.48 3.74
CA PHE A 188 5.67 12.65 3.03
C PHE A 188 4.68 13.41 3.92
N GLU A 189 3.99 14.38 3.35
CA GLU A 189 3.02 15.20 4.07
C GLU A 189 1.72 15.24 3.27
N HIS A 190 0.61 14.91 3.95
CA HIS A 190 -0.72 14.89 3.35
C HIS A 190 -1.72 15.53 4.29
N LEU A 191 -2.55 16.43 3.75
CA LEU A 191 -3.71 16.94 4.47
C LEU A 191 -4.87 15.97 4.34
N VAL A 192 -5.38 15.48 5.46
CA VAL A 192 -6.52 14.56 5.51
C VAL A 192 -7.68 15.22 6.26
N HIS A 193 -8.84 15.30 5.61
CA HIS A 193 -10.05 15.90 6.18
C HIS A 193 -10.91 14.85 6.90
N CYS A 194 -10.41 14.33 8.02
CA CYS A 194 -11.14 13.38 8.87
C CYS A 194 -10.87 13.63 10.35
N HIS A 195 -11.56 12.90 11.24
CA HIS A 195 -11.24 12.96 12.66
C HIS A 195 -9.93 12.21 12.92
N ILE A 196 -9.10 12.67 13.87
CA ILE A 196 -7.80 12.03 14.15
C ILE A 196 -7.95 10.55 14.56
N GLN A 197 -9.06 10.22 15.21
CA GLN A 197 -9.41 8.83 15.56
C GLN A 197 -9.54 7.94 14.32
N ASP A 198 -10.04 8.45 13.20
CA ASP A 198 -10.27 7.66 11.98
C ASP A 198 -8.96 7.06 11.46
N ILE A 199 -7.83 7.77 11.63
CA ILE A 199 -6.50 7.27 11.26
C ILE A 199 -5.98 6.27 12.30
N ALA A 200 -6.24 6.51 13.58
CA ALA A 200 -5.78 5.64 14.67
C ALA A 200 -6.47 4.26 14.66
N GLU A 201 -7.72 4.18 14.18
CA GLU A 201 -8.47 2.93 14.09
C GLU A 201 -7.83 1.90 13.14
N ASN A 202 -7.00 2.34 12.18
CA ASN A 202 -6.30 1.46 11.25
C ASN A 202 -5.45 0.39 11.96
N GLY A 203 -4.90 0.69 13.14
CA GLY A 203 -4.09 -0.27 13.90
C GLY A 203 -4.85 -1.52 14.33
N ALA A 204 -6.15 -1.40 14.57
CA ALA A 204 -7.01 -2.51 14.99
C ALA A 204 -7.72 -3.22 13.82
N ASP A 205 -7.79 -2.59 12.64
CA ASP A 205 -8.44 -3.17 11.47
C ASP A 205 -7.51 -4.16 10.75
N LEU A 206 -7.60 -5.45 11.05
CA LEU A 206 -6.80 -6.46 10.32
C LEU A 206 -7.27 -6.68 8.87
N GLY A 207 -8.51 -6.30 8.55
CA GLY A 207 -9.13 -6.57 7.27
C GLY A 207 -8.55 -5.72 6.14
N HIS A 208 -8.11 -4.50 6.44
CA HIS A 208 -7.60 -3.57 5.42
C HIS A 208 -6.36 -4.10 4.69
N PHE A 209 -5.50 -4.90 5.35
CA PHE A 209 -4.22 -5.32 4.79
C PHE A 209 -4.35 -5.97 3.40
N ASN A 210 -5.26 -6.94 3.23
CA ASN A 210 -5.45 -7.59 1.94
C ASN A 210 -6.31 -6.78 0.95
N GLN A 211 -6.89 -5.66 1.37
CA GLN A 211 -7.67 -4.77 0.50
C GLN A 211 -6.83 -3.60 -0.02
N ILE A 212 -5.99 -2.99 0.82
CA ILE A 212 -5.23 -1.78 0.46
C ILE A 212 -3.73 -2.03 0.27
N HIS A 213 -3.15 -3.04 0.94
CA HIS A 213 -1.72 -3.35 0.86
C HIS A 213 -1.40 -4.53 -0.07
N LYS A 214 -2.42 -5.12 -0.74
CA LYS A 214 -2.23 -6.27 -1.65
C LYS A 214 -1.50 -5.91 -2.94
N ALA A 215 -1.77 -4.72 -3.49
CA ALA A 215 -1.23 -4.31 -4.77
C ALA A 215 0.30 -4.13 -4.69
N SER A 216 1.01 -4.55 -5.72
CA SER A 216 2.44 -4.28 -5.83
C SER A 216 2.72 -2.86 -6.31
N SER A 217 3.97 -2.43 -6.14
CA SER A 217 4.48 -1.13 -6.59
C SER A 217 4.38 -0.89 -8.10
N PHE A 218 4.04 -1.91 -8.90
CA PHE A 218 3.76 -1.78 -10.34
C PHE A 218 2.37 -1.24 -10.65
N VAL A 219 1.48 -1.16 -9.65
CA VAL A 219 0.12 -0.65 -9.79
C VAL A 219 0.08 0.80 -9.30
N GLY A 220 -0.14 1.73 -10.23
CA GLY A 220 -0.33 3.14 -9.90
C GLY A 220 -1.70 3.42 -9.26
N GLY A 221 -1.84 4.60 -8.62
CA GLY A 221 -3.07 4.99 -7.90
C GLY A 221 -4.34 4.91 -8.74
N ASP A 222 -4.34 5.45 -9.96
CA ASP A 222 -5.51 5.42 -10.86
C ASP A 222 -5.96 4.00 -11.22
N GLU A 223 -5.00 3.08 -11.36
CA GLU A 223 -5.26 1.68 -11.67
C GLU A 223 -5.76 0.94 -10.43
N PHE A 224 -5.16 1.23 -9.27
CA PHE A 224 -5.59 0.70 -7.98
C PHE A 224 -7.04 1.12 -7.66
N GLN A 225 -7.41 2.38 -7.84
CA GLN A 225 -8.79 2.84 -7.60
C GLN A 225 -9.83 2.09 -8.43
N LYS A 226 -9.49 1.67 -9.65
CA LYS A 226 -10.40 0.97 -10.56
C LYS A 226 -10.48 -0.53 -10.32
N THR A 227 -9.38 -1.13 -9.84
CA THR A 227 -9.21 -2.59 -9.85
C THR A 227 -8.82 -3.18 -8.50
N LEU A 228 -8.49 -2.37 -7.51
CA LEU A 228 -7.97 -2.78 -6.21
C LEU A 228 -6.73 -3.71 -6.33
N GLY A 229 -5.90 -3.46 -7.35
CA GLY A 229 -4.70 -4.28 -7.63
C GLY A 229 -4.98 -5.59 -8.38
N GLU A 230 -6.21 -5.81 -8.87
CA GLU A 230 -6.60 -7.02 -9.63
C GLU A 230 -6.39 -6.92 -11.14
N SER A 231 -5.72 -5.88 -11.61
CA SER A 231 -5.31 -5.76 -13.01
C SER A 231 -4.36 -6.89 -13.42
N TRP A 232 -4.12 -7.04 -14.73
CA TRP A 232 -3.17 -8.04 -15.20
C TRP A 232 -1.74 -7.79 -14.69
N LYS A 233 -1.32 -6.51 -14.54
CA LYS A 233 -0.03 -6.13 -13.94
C LYS A 233 -0.01 -6.43 -12.45
N GLY A 234 -1.08 -6.07 -11.75
CA GLY A 234 -1.23 -6.31 -10.31
C GLY A 234 -1.21 -7.80 -9.95
N ARG A 235 -1.65 -8.70 -10.85
CA ARG A 235 -1.55 -10.15 -10.62
C ARG A 235 -0.17 -10.73 -10.86
N LEU A 236 0.77 -10.00 -11.47
CA LEU A 236 2.15 -10.48 -11.63
C LEU A 236 2.85 -10.53 -10.27
N PHE A 237 2.57 -9.56 -9.40
CA PHE A 237 3.17 -9.41 -8.08
C PHE A 237 2.09 -8.96 -7.09
N GLN A 238 1.81 -9.78 -6.08
CA GLN A 238 0.84 -9.45 -5.02
C GLN A 238 1.45 -9.72 -3.65
N HIS A 239 1.16 -8.84 -2.70
CA HIS A 239 1.41 -9.06 -1.29
C HIS A 239 0.20 -9.75 -0.68
N HIS A 240 0.46 -10.77 0.14
CA HIS A 240 -0.55 -11.47 0.92
C HIS A 240 -0.20 -11.29 2.38
N TRP A 241 -1.19 -10.85 3.14
CA TRP A 241 -1.03 -10.49 4.53
C TRP A 241 -1.86 -11.43 5.39
N THR A 242 -1.26 -12.02 6.41
CA THR A 242 -1.99 -12.68 7.50
C THR A 242 -1.64 -11.92 8.76
N ALA A 243 -2.62 -11.33 9.41
CA ALA A 243 -2.41 -10.56 10.61
C ALA A 243 -3.20 -11.17 11.77
N THR A 244 -2.62 -11.17 12.96
CA THR A 244 -3.28 -11.58 14.20
C THR A 244 -3.05 -10.52 15.25
N TRP A 245 -4.12 -10.21 15.99
CA TRP A 245 -4.10 -9.20 17.03
C TRP A 245 -4.06 -9.89 18.40
N ASN A 246 -3.13 -9.47 19.25
CA ASN A 246 -2.92 -10.04 20.58
C ASN A 246 -2.96 -8.94 21.66
N PRO A 247 -4.04 -8.87 22.46
CA PRO A 247 -4.14 -7.91 23.56
C PRO A 247 -3.22 -8.29 24.72
N LYS A 248 -2.38 -7.36 25.18
CA LYS A 248 -1.53 -7.47 26.37
C LYS A 248 -1.84 -6.34 27.37
N LYS A 249 -2.90 -6.49 28.17
CA LYS A 249 -3.35 -5.50 29.17
C LYS A 249 -3.57 -4.09 28.57
N HIS A 250 -2.54 -3.24 28.60
CA HIS A 250 -2.52 -1.86 28.12
C HIS A 250 -1.75 -1.69 26.81
N GLU A 251 -1.14 -2.76 26.30
CA GLU A 251 -0.48 -2.85 25.01
C GLU A 251 -1.27 -3.79 24.10
N ALA A 252 -1.18 -3.59 22.80
CA ALA A 252 -1.65 -4.47 21.76
C ALA A 252 -0.48 -4.84 20.84
N ALA A 253 -0.34 -6.13 20.51
CA ALA A 253 0.62 -6.57 19.52
C ALA A 253 -0.11 -7.07 18.26
N VAL A 254 0.26 -6.54 17.09
CA VAL A 254 -0.15 -7.06 15.80
C VAL A 254 1.00 -7.86 15.23
N ILE A 255 0.77 -9.16 15.05
CA ILE A 255 1.70 -10.05 14.38
C ILE A 255 1.28 -10.13 12.92
N ILE A 256 2.16 -9.71 12.02
CA ILE A 256 1.93 -9.60 10.59
C ILE A 256 2.88 -10.56 9.86
N GLU A 257 2.31 -11.51 9.15
CA GLU A 257 2.99 -12.37 8.20
C GLU A 257 2.72 -11.84 6.79
N SER A 258 3.75 -11.34 6.12
CA SER A 258 3.67 -10.93 4.73
C SER A 258 4.31 -11.98 3.82
N SER A 259 3.70 -12.21 2.66
CA SER A 259 4.29 -13.06 1.61
C SER A 259 4.05 -12.47 0.24
N ILE A 260 5.07 -12.54 -0.62
CA ILE A 260 4.97 -12.04 -2.00
C ILE A 260 4.69 -13.22 -2.94
N SER A 261 3.66 -13.09 -3.78
CA SER A 261 3.42 -14.02 -4.88
C SER A 261 3.91 -13.44 -6.20
N ILE A 262 4.67 -14.21 -6.97
CA ILE A 262 5.13 -13.90 -8.33
C ILE A 262 4.42 -14.84 -9.29
N LEU A 263 3.59 -14.31 -10.19
CA LEU A 263 2.77 -15.11 -11.12
C LEU A 263 1.93 -16.20 -10.41
N GLY A 264 1.49 -15.93 -9.17
CA GLY A 264 0.75 -16.87 -8.32
C GLY A 264 1.61 -17.85 -7.52
N TRP A 265 2.91 -17.95 -7.80
CA TRP A 265 3.85 -18.74 -6.99
C TRP A 265 4.32 -17.95 -5.76
N LYS A 266 4.32 -18.58 -4.58
CA LYS A 266 4.67 -17.96 -3.28
C LYS A 266 5.97 -18.57 -2.71
N PRO A 267 7.15 -18.04 -3.06
CA PRO A 267 8.42 -18.53 -2.51
C PRO A 267 8.52 -18.33 -1.01
N ASN A 268 9.10 -19.30 -0.30
CA ASN A 268 9.28 -19.23 1.14
C ASN A 268 10.23 -18.12 1.60
N TYR A 269 11.23 -17.78 0.79
CA TYR A 269 12.23 -16.75 1.11
C TYR A 269 11.72 -15.31 0.93
N LEU A 270 10.52 -15.11 0.37
CA LEU A 270 9.84 -13.81 0.32
C LEU A 270 8.72 -13.73 1.37
N ARG A 271 8.90 -14.41 2.50
CA ARG A 271 8.04 -14.30 3.67
C ARG A 271 8.73 -13.47 4.74
N HIS A 272 7.99 -12.53 5.31
CA HIS A 272 8.49 -11.67 6.38
C HIS A 272 7.53 -11.71 7.56
N HIS A 273 8.11 -11.85 8.74
CA HIS A 273 7.43 -11.78 10.02
C HIS A 273 7.69 -10.41 10.64
N ILE A 274 6.63 -9.72 11.04
CA ILE A 274 6.70 -8.40 11.66
C ILE A 274 5.83 -8.43 12.91
N GLU A 275 6.38 -7.99 14.05
CA GLU A 275 5.61 -7.73 15.27
C GLU A 275 5.55 -6.21 15.47
N ALA A 276 4.36 -5.63 15.35
CA ALA A 276 4.12 -4.22 15.67
C ALA A 276 3.43 -4.13 17.04
N ARG A 277 3.89 -3.22 17.90
CA ARG A 277 3.31 -2.98 19.24
C ARG A 277 2.69 -1.59 19.28
N GLN A 278 1.52 -1.48 19.89
CA GLN A 278 0.71 -0.27 20.04
C GLN A 278 0.18 -0.14 21.46
#